data_AF-A0A238ZLZ9-F1
#
_entry.id   AF-A0A238ZLZ9-F1
#
_cell.length_a   1.000
_cell.length_b   1.000
_cell.length_c   1.000
_cell.angle_alpha   90.00
_cell.angle_beta   90.00
_cell.angle_gamma   90.00
#
_symmetry.space_group_name_H-M   'P 1'
#
loop_
_entity.id
_entity.type
_entity.pdbx_description
1 polymer ?
#
loop_
_entity_poly.entity_id
_entity_poly.type
_entity_poly.pdbx_seq_one_letter_code
_entity_poly.pdbx_strand_id
1 'polypeptide(L)'
;MNRNIIRQVVDIQTQAERLISQKAEETDIELFSQYNRELKSFLISNIKDEFVLNYVKKIPDLDMMELDKGNSFFEKLIGLLSNGYSNDRMRNDRALDLIREIKNKYASAEFMIKNYFNE
;
A
#
# COMPACT_ATOMS: atom_id res chain seq x y z
N MET A 1 -9.14 -20.78 -4.78
CA MET A 1 -8.96 -19.32 -4.89
C MET A 1 -8.31 -18.70 -3.66
N ASN A 2 -8.81 -18.94 -2.44
CA ASN A 2 -8.36 -18.24 -1.22
C ASN A 2 -6.86 -18.32 -0.87
N ARG A 3 -6.21 -19.49 -1.05
CA ARG A 3 -4.75 -19.61 -0.84
C ARG A 3 -3.92 -18.71 -1.78
N ASN A 4 -4.43 -18.40 -2.97
CA ASN A 4 -3.71 -17.55 -3.92
C ASN A 4 -3.79 -16.07 -3.51
N ILE A 5 -4.95 -15.65 -2.98
CA ILE A 5 -5.17 -14.27 -2.52
C ILE A 5 -4.31 -13.95 -1.30
N ILE A 6 -4.31 -14.83 -0.30
CA ILE A 6 -3.49 -14.65 0.91
C ILE A 6 -2.01 -14.56 0.53
N ARG A 7 -1.55 -15.40 -0.41
CA ARG A 7 -0.17 -15.32 -0.91
C ARG A 7 0.11 -13.95 -1.53
N GLN A 8 -0.73 -13.46 -2.43
CA GLN A 8 -0.53 -12.14 -3.06
C GLN A 8 -0.52 -11.00 -2.04
N VAL A 9 -1.38 -11.07 -1.01
CA VAL A 9 -1.39 -10.10 0.10
C VAL A 9 -0.11 -10.17 0.94
N VAL A 10 0.49 -11.34 1.13
CA VAL A 10 1.80 -11.49 1.80
C VAL A 10 2.95 -11.05 0.89
N ASP A 11 2.86 -11.32 -0.41
CA ASP A 11 3.87 -10.96 -1.40
C ASP A 11 4.01 -9.44 -1.49
N ILE A 12 2.90 -8.69 -1.56
CA ILE A 12 2.96 -7.21 -1.56
C ILE A 12 3.53 -6.65 -0.26
N GLN A 13 3.23 -7.25 0.89
CA GLN A 13 3.84 -6.86 2.16
C GLN A 13 5.36 -7.11 2.16
N THR A 14 5.80 -8.22 1.58
CA THR A 14 7.22 -8.55 1.46
C THR A 14 7.95 -7.61 0.50
N GLN A 15 7.32 -7.23 -0.61
CA GLN A 15 7.86 -6.21 -1.53
C GLN A 15 7.99 -4.86 -0.82
N ALA A 16 6.96 -4.43 -0.08
CA ALA A 16 7.01 -3.21 0.72
C ALA A 16 8.18 -3.24 1.72
N GLU A 17 8.36 -4.34 2.46
CA GLU A 17 9.46 -4.48 3.42
C GLU A 17 10.83 -4.32 2.76
N ARG A 18 11.01 -4.91 1.56
CA ARG A 18 12.25 -4.78 0.78
C ARG A 18 12.51 -3.33 0.38
N LEU A 19 11.49 -2.62 -0.12
CA LEU A 19 11.60 -1.21 -0.50
C LEU A 19 11.93 -0.32 0.70
N ILE A 20 11.33 -0.58 1.86
CA ILE A 20 11.57 0.18 3.10
C ILE A 20 12.97 -0.06 3.65
N SER A 21 13.47 -1.30 3.55
CA SER A 21 14.74 -1.71 4.17
C SER A 21 15.97 -1.40 3.30
N GLN A 22 15.77 -1.19 2.00
CA GLN A 22 16.83 -0.92 1.04
C GLN A 22 16.69 0.50 0.48
N LYS A 23 17.73 1.00 -0.20
CA LYS A 23 17.61 2.24 -0.97
C LYS A 23 16.80 1.91 -2.24
N ALA A 24 15.46 1.97 -2.13
CA ALA A 24 14.54 1.69 -3.21
C ALA A 24 14.87 2.55 -4.45
N GLU A 25 14.92 1.92 -5.61
CA GLU A 25 15.00 2.64 -6.88
C GLU A 25 13.60 3.09 -7.31
N GLU A 26 13.51 4.20 -8.04
CA GLU A 26 12.25 4.76 -8.53
C GLU A 26 11.45 3.75 -9.37
N THR A 27 12.15 2.92 -10.15
CA THR A 27 11.56 1.82 -10.93
C THR A 27 10.87 0.78 -10.04
N ASP A 28 11.48 0.42 -8.90
CA ASP A 28 10.89 -0.58 -8.00
C ASP A 28 9.65 -0.04 -7.29
N ILE A 29 9.65 1.26 -6.98
CA ILE A 29 8.50 1.96 -6.40
C ILE A 29 7.33 2.01 -7.41
N GLU A 30 7.62 2.26 -8.69
CA GLU A 30 6.62 2.27 -9.75
C GLU A 30 6.01 0.87 -9.98
N LEU A 31 6.83 -0.19 -10.00
CA LEU A 31 6.35 -1.57 -10.10
C LEU A 31 5.47 -1.96 -8.90
N PHE A 32 5.86 -1.55 -7.69
CA PHE A 32 5.06 -1.75 -6.50
C PHE A 32 3.72 -1.00 -6.56
N SER A 33 3.74 0.24 -7.03
CA SER A 33 2.53 1.05 -7.24
C SER A 33 1.54 0.36 -8.19
N GLN A 34 2.02 -0.14 -9.32
CA GLN A 34 1.20 -0.87 -10.30
C GLN A 34 0.61 -2.12 -9.66
N TYR A 35 1.44 -2.93 -8.99
CA TYR A 35 0.98 -4.15 -8.34
C TYR A 35 -0.05 -3.89 -7.22
N ASN A 36 0.12 -2.82 -6.44
CA ASN A 36 -0.84 -2.37 -5.43
C ASN A 36 -2.21 -2.08 -6.05
N ARG A 37 -2.26 -1.30 -7.14
CA ARG A 37 -3.52 -0.96 -7.82
C ARG A 37 -4.22 -2.19 -8.36
N GLU A 38 -3.48 -3.10 -8.99
CA GLU A 38 -4.01 -4.35 -9.53
C GLU A 38 -4.58 -5.25 -8.43
N LEU A 39 -3.80 -5.48 -7.36
CA LEU A 39 -4.22 -6.32 -6.25
C LEU A 39 -5.42 -5.72 -5.52
N LYS A 40 -5.40 -4.41 -5.22
CA LYS A 40 -6.54 -3.72 -4.59
C LYS A 40 -7.81 -3.84 -5.44
N SER A 41 -7.72 -3.62 -6.75
CA SER A 41 -8.86 -3.75 -7.67
C SER A 41 -9.39 -5.18 -7.74
N PHE A 42 -8.49 -6.16 -7.76
CA PHE A 42 -8.84 -7.57 -7.71
C PHE A 42 -9.57 -7.92 -6.40
N LEU A 43 -9.05 -7.49 -5.25
CA LEU A 43 -9.67 -7.73 -3.94
C LEU A 43 -11.07 -7.11 -3.86
N ILE A 44 -11.23 -5.86 -4.30
CA ILE A 44 -12.53 -5.17 -4.34
C ILE A 44 -13.55 -5.93 -5.20
N SER A 45 -13.11 -6.53 -6.30
CA SER A 45 -13.98 -7.24 -7.23
C SER A 45 -14.36 -8.65 -6.76
N ASN A 46 -13.59 -9.23 -5.83
CA ASN A 46 -13.74 -10.65 -5.43
C ASN A 46 -14.19 -10.84 -3.97
N ILE A 47 -14.00 -9.85 -3.09
CA ILE A 47 -14.44 -9.91 -1.70
C ILE A 47 -15.91 -9.48 -1.62
N LYS A 48 -16.76 -10.38 -1.12
CA LYS A 48 -18.20 -10.14 -0.94
C LYS A 48 -18.54 -9.57 0.43
N ASP A 49 -17.70 -9.85 1.43
CA ASP A 49 -17.91 -9.37 2.78
C ASP A 49 -17.75 -7.84 2.86
N GLU A 50 -18.80 -7.15 3.29
CA GLU A 50 -18.83 -5.69 3.32
C GLU A 50 -17.83 -5.11 4.33
N PHE A 51 -17.60 -5.79 5.45
CA PHE A 51 -16.64 -5.35 6.46
C PHE A 51 -15.20 -5.39 5.90
N VAL A 52 -14.80 -6.50 5.29
CA VAL A 52 -13.48 -6.63 4.66
C VAL A 52 -13.36 -5.68 3.47
N LEU A 53 -14.39 -5.57 2.64
CA LEU A 53 -14.41 -4.67 1.48
C LEU A 53 -14.22 -3.21 1.89
N ASN A 54 -14.88 -2.77 2.96
CA ASN A 54 -14.74 -1.41 3.50
C ASN A 54 -13.32 -1.13 4.01
N TYR A 55 -12.58 -2.15 4.44
CA TYR A 55 -11.18 -2.00 4.81
C TYR A 55 -10.27 -1.92 3.58
N VAL A 56 -10.45 -2.81 2.61
CA VAL A 56 -9.64 -2.85 1.37
C VAL A 56 -9.78 -1.53 0.58
N LYS A 57 -10.97 -0.94 0.52
CA LYS A 57 -11.20 0.37 -0.13
C LYS A 57 -10.37 1.51 0.47
N LYS A 58 -9.91 1.38 1.73
CA LYS A 58 -9.08 2.37 2.43
C LYS A 58 -7.58 2.17 2.20
N ILE A 59 -7.15 1.14 1.47
CA ILE A 59 -5.76 0.99 1.05
C ILE A 59 -5.44 2.15 0.10
N PRO A 60 -4.44 3.00 0.39
CA PRO A 60 -4.12 4.12 -0.48
C PRO A 60 -3.47 3.62 -1.77
N ASP A 61 -3.64 4.38 -2.84
CA ASP A 61 -2.88 4.19 -4.07
C ASP A 61 -1.55 4.94 -3.94
N LEU A 62 -0.52 4.47 -4.63
CA LEU A 62 0.78 5.15 -4.71
C LEU A 62 0.89 5.72 -6.11
N ASP A 63 0.92 7.05 -6.25
CA ASP A 63 1.15 7.70 -7.55
C ASP A 63 2.35 8.65 -7.42
N MET A 64 3.43 8.30 -8.10
CA MET A 64 4.67 9.07 -8.10
C MET A 64 4.49 10.47 -8.71
N MET A 65 3.59 10.62 -9.69
CA MET A 65 3.28 11.93 -10.28
C MET A 65 2.48 12.81 -9.32
N GLU A 66 1.63 12.22 -8.47
CA GLU A 66 0.90 12.99 -7.45
C GLU A 66 1.78 13.40 -6.27
N LEU A 67 2.81 12.61 -5.94
CA LEU A 67 3.82 12.98 -4.96
C LEU A 67 4.59 14.24 -5.37
N ASP A 68 4.84 14.41 -6.68
CA ASP A 68 5.52 15.61 -7.23
C ASP A 68 4.63 16.86 -7.21
N LYS A 69 3.29 16.70 -7.24
CA LYS A 69 2.34 17.82 -7.30
C LYS A 69 1.93 18.39 -5.95
N GLY A 70 2.41 17.82 -4.84
CA GLY A 70 2.02 18.28 -3.50
C GLY A 70 0.52 18.17 -3.26
N ASN A 71 -0.13 17.14 -3.80
CA ASN A 71 -1.57 16.98 -3.71
C ASN A 71 -2.02 16.88 -2.23
N SER A 72 -2.97 17.72 -1.84
CA SER A 72 -3.43 17.91 -0.44
C SER A 72 -3.98 16.64 0.23
N PHE A 73 -4.41 15.64 -0.55
CA PHE A 73 -4.84 14.35 0.00
C PHE A 73 -3.66 13.51 0.52
N PHE A 74 -2.59 13.38 -0.27
CA PHE A 74 -1.35 12.71 0.14
C PHE A 74 -0.62 13.49 1.23
N GLU A 75 -0.62 14.83 1.17
CA GLU A 75 -0.02 15.63 2.24
C GLU A 75 -0.75 15.50 3.58
N LYS A 76 -2.07 15.27 3.60
CA LYS A 76 -2.80 14.99 4.85
C LYS A 76 -2.48 13.61 5.41
N LEU A 77 -2.26 12.63 4.54
CA LEU A 77 -1.93 11.25 4.93
C LEU A 77 -0.48 11.17 5.47
N ILE A 78 0.47 11.82 4.79
CA ILE A 78 1.90 11.82 5.15
C ILE A 78 2.26 12.90 6.18
N GLY A 79 1.49 14.00 6.24
CA GLY A 79 1.69 15.09 7.19
C GLY A 79 1.47 14.71 8.65
N LEU A 80 0.87 13.54 8.92
CA LEU A 80 0.81 12.95 10.25
C LEU A 80 2.14 12.31 10.70
N LEU A 81 3.08 12.04 9.78
CA LEU A 81 4.29 11.25 10.07
C LEU A 81 5.61 12.00 9.83
N SER A 82 5.65 13.06 9.01
CA SER A 82 6.92 13.72 8.65
C SER A 82 7.09 15.13 9.24
N ASN A 83 8.14 15.31 10.06
CA ASN A 83 8.69 16.62 10.43
C ASN A 83 9.70 17.07 9.35
N GLY A 84 9.53 18.29 8.84
CA GLY A 84 10.08 18.78 7.56
C GLY A 84 11.60 18.66 7.33
N TYR A 85 11.95 18.23 6.11
CA TYR A 85 13.31 18.21 5.52
C TYR A 85 13.25 18.49 4.01
N SER A 86 14.37 18.49 3.27
CA SER A 86 14.50 19.01 1.89
C SER A 86 13.89 18.16 0.74
N ASN A 87 13.54 18.82 -0.38
CA ASN A 87 12.67 18.34 -1.48
C ASN A 87 12.95 16.93 -2.08
N ASP A 88 14.19 16.58 -2.47
CA ASP A 88 14.42 15.30 -3.17
C ASP A 88 14.45 14.09 -2.22
N ARG A 89 15.00 14.29 -1.01
CA ARG A 89 14.95 13.26 0.03
C ARG A 89 13.54 13.09 0.55
N MET A 90 12.80 14.20 0.69
CA MET A 90 11.37 14.19 1.01
C MET A 90 10.58 13.31 0.06
N ARG A 91 10.83 13.33 -1.25
CA ARG A 91 10.04 12.54 -2.20
C ARG A 91 10.17 11.04 -1.94
N ASN A 92 11.41 10.58 -1.80
CA ASN A 92 11.66 9.17 -1.53
C ASN A 92 11.14 8.77 -0.15
N ASP A 93 11.35 9.61 0.87
CA ASP A 93 10.87 9.37 2.23
C ASP A 93 9.33 9.32 2.28
N ARG A 94 8.65 10.23 1.58
CA ARG A 94 7.18 10.26 1.41
C ARG A 94 6.66 8.98 0.74
N ALA A 95 7.33 8.53 -0.33
CA ALA A 95 6.99 7.28 -0.98
C ALA A 95 7.15 6.09 -0.04
N LEU A 96 8.25 6.03 0.72
CA LEU A 96 8.50 4.96 1.70
C LEU A 96 7.49 4.98 2.86
N ASP A 97 7.09 6.15 3.34
CA ASP A 97 6.03 6.29 4.36
C ASP A 97 4.69 5.76 3.85
N LEU A 98 4.34 6.08 2.61
CA LEU A 98 3.14 5.59 1.97
C LEU A 98 3.20 4.06 1.74
N ILE A 99 4.35 3.53 1.32
CA ILE A 99 4.60 2.09 1.20
C ILE A 99 4.43 1.40 2.57
N ARG A 100 4.90 2.00 3.67
CA ARG A 100 4.68 1.49 5.04
C ARG A 100 3.18 1.44 5.37
N GLU A 101 2.43 2.48 5.04
CA GLU A 101 0.99 2.48 5.25
C GLU A 101 0.29 1.39 4.45
N ILE A 102 0.59 1.28 3.15
CA ILE A 102 0.05 0.23 2.27
C ILE A 102 0.31 -1.15 2.87
N LYS A 103 1.55 -1.43 3.30
CA LYS A 103 1.92 -2.68 3.99
C LYS A 103 1.04 -2.94 5.21
N ASN A 104 0.88 -1.96 6.09
CA ASN A 104 0.10 -2.10 7.32
C ASN A 104 -1.39 -2.36 7.03
N LYS A 105 -1.95 -1.74 5.99
CA LYS A 105 -3.32 -2.01 5.54
C LYS A 105 -3.45 -3.42 4.98
N TYR A 106 -2.50 -3.90 4.17
CA TYR A 106 -2.52 -5.28 3.68
C TYR A 106 -2.36 -6.31 4.80
N ALA A 107 -1.53 -6.07 5.81
CA ALA A 107 -1.41 -6.94 6.98
C ALA A 107 -2.76 -7.08 7.73
N SER A 108 -3.46 -5.96 7.87
CA SER A 108 -4.80 -5.96 8.48
C SER A 108 -5.82 -6.70 7.61
N ALA A 109 -5.79 -6.47 6.29
CA ALA A 109 -6.64 -7.17 5.33
C ALA A 109 -6.35 -8.69 5.33
N GLU A 110 -5.09 -9.10 5.43
CA GLU A 110 -4.68 -10.50 5.55
C GLU A 110 -5.33 -11.16 6.77
N PHE A 111 -5.25 -10.52 7.93
CA PHE A 111 -5.87 -11.00 9.15
C PHE A 111 -7.38 -11.18 8.98
N MET A 112 -8.06 -10.19 8.40
CA MET A 112 -9.50 -10.26 8.14
C MET A 112 -9.86 -11.37 7.14
N ILE A 113 -9.13 -11.46 6.03
CA ILE A 113 -9.31 -12.47 4.98
C ILE A 113 -9.09 -13.89 5.53
N LYS A 114 -8.06 -14.09 6.35
CA LYS A 114 -7.77 -15.39 6.98
C LYS A 114 -8.88 -15.82 7.93
N ASN A 115 -9.42 -14.90 8.72
CA ASN A 115 -10.52 -15.21 9.64
C ASN A 115 -11.85 -15.40 8.90
N TYR A 116 -12.08 -14.69 7.79
CA TYR A 116 -13.29 -14.84 6.97
C TYR A 116 -13.38 -16.18 6.22
N PHE A 117 -12.25 -16.76 5.80
CA PHE A 117 -12.23 -18.01 5.03
C PHE A 117 -11.97 -19.28 5.86
N ASN A 118 -11.89 -19.15 7.19
CA ASN A 118 -11.73 -20.27 8.12
C ASN A 118 -13.06 -20.71 8.78
N GLU A 119 -14.19 -20.10 8.38
CA GLU A 119 -15.55 -20.61 8.60
C GLU A 119 -15.99 -21.50 7.43
#